data_AF-A0A1Q3HBL0-F1
#
_entry.id   AF-A0A1Q3HBL0-F1
#
_cell.length_a   1.000
_cell.length_b   1.000
_cell.length_c   1.000
_cell.angle_alpha   90.00
_cell.angle_beta   90.00
_cell.angle_gamma   90.00
#
_symmetry.space_group_name_H-M   'P 1'
#
loop_
_entity.id
_entity.type
_entity.pdbx_description
1 polymer ?
#
loop_
_entity_poly.entity_id
_entity_poly.type
_entity_poly.pdbx_seq_one_letter_code
_entity_poly.pdbx_strand_id
1 'polypeptide(L)'
;MAGIREDYIERMIERLVAALAAILKAGKSQKTEEALDLVHQTSLSLFGMEYRMLITIDAGSVAGLLDHPEKLKALAKLVSAEAELLQQRGDTEAVAHRLGHALALLQEAQRRRKNPEPETEEFLRDVRDRLARA
;
A
#
# COMPACT_ATOMS: atom_id res chain seq x y z
N MET A 1 1.81 22.67 18.32
CA MET A 1 2.44 22.02 17.14
C MET A 1 1.81 20.65 16.80
N ALA A 2 0.58 20.33 17.25
CA ALA A 2 -0.09 19.07 16.92
C ALA A 2 -0.76 19.08 15.52
N GLY A 3 -1.32 20.22 15.11
CA GLY A 3 -2.05 20.33 13.84
C GLY A 3 -1.20 20.09 12.58
N ILE A 4 0.10 20.45 12.58
CA ILE A 4 0.96 20.27 11.39
C ILE A 4 1.11 18.78 11.01
N ARG A 5 1.16 17.89 12.00
CA ARG A 5 1.30 16.44 11.76
C ARG A 5 -0.02 15.83 11.27
N GLU A 6 -1.13 16.22 11.88
CA GLU A 6 -2.47 15.78 11.49
C GLU A 6 -2.79 16.22 10.05
N ASP A 7 -2.58 17.51 9.74
CA ASP A 7 -2.75 18.07 8.38
C ASP A 7 -1.89 17.35 7.34
N TYR A 8 -0.65 16.97 7.70
CA TYR A 8 0.22 16.22 6.78
C TYR A 8 -0.35 14.84 6.48
N ILE A 9 -0.81 14.12 7.51
CA ILE A 9 -1.38 12.77 7.33
C ILE A 9 -2.68 12.84 6.52
N GLU A 10 -3.54 13.81 6.79
CA GLU A 10 -4.77 14.02 6.02
C GLU A 10 -4.47 14.28 4.55
N ARG A 11 -3.56 15.21 4.24
CA ARG A 11 -3.11 15.48 2.86
C ARG A 11 -2.47 14.26 2.20
N MET A 12 -1.72 13.45 2.95
CA MET A 12 -1.14 12.21 2.45
C MET A 12 -2.25 11.21 2.08
N ILE A 13 -3.29 11.08 2.90
CA ILE A 13 -4.44 10.21 2.64
C ILE A 13 -5.20 10.69 1.39
N GLU A 14 -5.47 11.99 1.27
CA GLU A 14 -6.13 12.56 0.08
C GLU A 14 -5.34 12.26 -1.20
N ARG A 15 -4.02 12.47 -1.17
CA ARG A 15 -3.14 12.17 -2.30
C ARG A 15 -3.10 10.68 -2.63
N LEU A 16 -3.11 9.82 -1.61
CA LEU A 16 -3.20 8.37 -1.80
C LEU A 16 -4.51 8.00 -2.49
N VAL A 17 -5.65 8.52 -2.03
CA VAL A 17 -6.96 8.21 -2.63
C VAL A 17 -6.99 8.65 -4.11
N ALA A 18 -6.49 9.84 -4.42
CA ALA A 18 -6.39 10.33 -5.79
C ALA A 18 -5.49 9.44 -6.66
N ALA A 19 -4.34 9.02 -6.13
CA ALA A 19 -3.41 8.13 -6.82
C ALA A 19 -4.03 6.75 -7.07
N LEU A 20 -4.66 6.14 -6.07
CA LEU A 20 -5.33 4.85 -6.20
C LEU A 20 -6.45 4.91 -7.25
N ALA A 21 -7.24 5.98 -7.27
CA ALA A 21 -8.27 6.17 -8.30
C ALA A 21 -7.66 6.25 -9.71
N ALA A 22 -6.52 6.93 -9.87
CA ALA A 22 -5.80 7.01 -11.14
C ALA A 22 -5.25 5.65 -11.58
N ILE A 23 -4.62 4.91 -10.65
CA ILE A 23 -4.09 3.55 -10.88
C ILE A 23 -5.20 2.60 -11.34
N LEU A 24 -6.32 2.56 -10.61
CA LEU A 24 -7.46 1.70 -10.95
C LEU A 24 -8.08 2.07 -12.30
N LYS A 25 -8.17 3.37 -12.62
CA LYS A 25 -8.65 3.86 -13.93
C LYS A 25 -7.73 3.43 -15.08
N ALA A 26 -6.42 3.54 -14.88
CA ALA A 26 -5.42 3.12 -15.86
C ALA A 26 -5.46 1.60 -16.09
N GLY A 27 -5.55 0.80 -15.02
CA GLY A 27 -5.69 -0.66 -15.09
C GLY A 27 -6.94 -1.09 -15.87
N LYS A 28 -8.10 -0.49 -15.59
CA LYS A 28 -9.36 -0.76 -16.34
C LYS A 28 -9.26 -0.43 -17.82
N SER A 29 -8.38 0.48 -18.21
CA SER A 29 -8.17 0.88 -19.61
C SER A 29 -7.15 -0.01 -20.33
N GLN A 30 -6.78 -1.17 -19.77
CA GLN A 30 -5.72 -2.08 -20.24
C GLN A 30 -4.34 -1.42 -20.38
N LYS A 31 -4.11 -0.31 -19.69
CA LYS A 31 -2.84 0.41 -19.68
C LYS A 31 -2.01 0.02 -18.47
N THR A 32 -1.70 -1.26 -18.36
CA THR A 32 -1.10 -1.79 -17.13
C THR A 32 0.29 -1.23 -16.84
N GLU A 33 1.10 -0.91 -17.87
CA GLU A 33 2.41 -0.25 -17.64
C GLU A 33 2.24 1.15 -17.07
N GLU A 34 1.33 1.96 -17.63
CA GLU A 34 1.03 3.30 -17.11
C GLU A 34 0.53 3.23 -15.65
N ALA A 35 -0.27 2.22 -15.32
CA ALA A 35 -0.75 1.99 -13.97
C ALA A 35 0.37 1.59 -12.99
N LEU A 36 1.34 0.77 -13.43
CA LEU A 36 2.52 0.44 -12.62
C LEU A 36 3.43 1.66 -12.43
N ASP A 37 3.67 2.45 -13.46
CA ASP A 37 4.44 3.69 -13.34
C ASP A 37 3.82 4.65 -12.31
N LEU A 38 2.48 4.74 -12.30
CA LEU A 38 1.75 5.50 -11.28
C LEU A 38 1.98 4.96 -9.86
N VAL A 39 2.11 3.64 -9.67
CA VAL A 39 2.47 3.05 -8.37
C VAL A 39 3.85 3.54 -7.93
N HIS A 40 4.84 3.49 -8.82
CA HIS A 40 6.19 3.95 -8.55
C HIS A 40 6.22 5.45 -8.18
N GLN A 41 5.57 6.29 -8.98
CA GLN A 41 5.49 7.74 -8.75
C GLN A 41 4.75 8.08 -7.44
N THR A 42 3.69 7.35 -7.12
CA THR A 42 2.93 7.54 -5.88
C THR A 42 3.78 7.25 -4.66
N SER A 43 4.58 6.18 -4.71
CA SER A 43 5.48 5.84 -3.61
C SER A 43 6.51 6.94 -3.34
N LEU A 44 7.16 7.42 -4.41
CA LEU A 44 8.12 8.51 -4.31
C LEU A 44 7.46 9.80 -3.79
N SER A 45 6.26 10.13 -4.25
CA SER A 45 5.55 11.34 -3.83
C SER A 45 5.04 11.30 -2.39
N LEU A 46 4.59 10.13 -1.90
CA LEU A 46 3.98 10.03 -0.57
C LEU A 46 5.01 9.75 0.53
N PHE A 47 6.00 8.92 0.23
CA PHE A 47 6.97 8.44 1.22
C PHE A 47 8.36 9.04 1.03
N GLY A 48 8.62 9.71 -0.11
CA GLY A 48 9.96 10.20 -0.45
C GLY A 48 10.95 9.09 -0.76
N MET A 49 10.45 7.88 -1.06
CA MET A 49 11.26 6.68 -1.27
C MET A 49 10.81 5.95 -2.52
N GLU A 50 11.77 5.33 -3.20
CA GLU A 50 11.51 4.49 -4.35
C GLU A 50 10.68 3.27 -3.95
N TYR A 51 9.62 3.01 -4.72
CA TYR A 51 8.71 1.89 -4.46
C TYR A 51 9.44 0.54 -4.35
N ARG A 52 10.40 0.32 -5.23
CA ARG A 52 11.22 -0.90 -5.26
C ARG A 52 12.00 -1.10 -3.95
N MET A 53 12.44 -0.04 -3.28
CA MET A 53 13.11 -0.17 -1.99
C MET A 53 12.12 -0.66 -0.91
N LEU A 54 10.93 -0.07 -0.87
CA LEU A 54 9.92 -0.37 0.15
C LEU A 54 9.31 -1.78 0.03
N ILE A 55 9.33 -2.38 -1.16
CA ILE A 55 8.79 -3.74 -1.40
C ILE A 55 9.85 -4.84 -1.39
N THR A 56 11.14 -4.51 -1.27
CA THR A 56 12.23 -5.51 -1.27
C THR A 56 12.73 -5.85 0.13
N ILE A 57 12.58 -4.92 1.07
CA ILE A 57 12.93 -5.12 2.49
C ILE A 57 11.71 -5.64 3.27
N ASP A 58 11.94 -6.24 4.43
CA ASP A 58 10.86 -6.77 5.27
C ASP A 58 10.00 -5.66 5.90
N ALA A 59 8.76 -5.98 6.24
CA ALA A 59 7.79 -5.03 6.80
C ALA A 59 8.25 -4.39 8.13
N GLY A 60 9.06 -5.09 8.94
CA GLY A 60 9.61 -4.53 10.18
C GLY A 60 10.60 -3.41 9.89
N SER A 61 11.49 -3.63 8.91
CA SER A 61 12.41 -2.61 8.40
C SER A 61 11.66 -1.42 7.79
N VAL A 62 10.65 -1.66 6.95
CA VAL A 62 9.79 -0.58 6.41
C VAL A 62 9.15 0.23 7.52
N ALA A 63 8.68 -0.42 8.57
CA ALA A 63 8.05 0.25 9.69
C ALA A 63 9.02 1.07 10.53
N GLY A 64 10.29 0.66 10.63
CA GLY A 64 11.35 1.52 11.14
C GLY A 64 11.60 2.77 10.29
N LEU A 65 11.52 2.66 8.97
CA LEU A 65 11.75 3.77 8.04
C LEU A 65 10.60 4.79 7.98
N LEU A 66 9.36 4.30 7.89
CA LEU A 66 8.18 5.17 7.72
C LEU A 66 7.67 5.72 9.07
N ASP A 67 7.94 5.00 10.17
CA ASP A 67 7.66 5.38 11.56
C ASP A 67 6.27 5.99 11.81
N HIS A 68 5.25 5.49 11.10
CA HIS A 68 3.87 5.91 11.30
C HIS A 68 2.88 4.84 10.82
N PRO A 69 1.88 4.42 11.63
CA PRO A 69 0.88 3.43 11.23
C PRO A 69 0.12 3.80 9.95
N GLU A 70 -0.29 5.07 9.80
CA GLU A 70 -0.99 5.50 8.57
C GLU A 70 -0.12 5.41 7.31
N LYS A 71 1.20 5.58 7.42
CA LYS A 71 2.09 5.41 6.27
C LYS A 71 2.21 3.94 5.88
N LEU A 72 2.23 3.04 6.86
CA LEU A 72 2.24 1.59 6.62
C LEU A 72 0.92 1.12 5.99
N LYS A 73 -0.22 1.61 6.48
CA LYS A 73 -1.53 1.38 5.85
C LYS A 73 -1.56 1.92 4.42
N ALA A 74 -1.08 3.14 4.21
CA ALA A 74 -1.02 3.76 2.89
C ALA A 74 -0.18 2.94 1.90
N LEU A 75 1.00 2.48 2.34
CA LEU A 75 1.85 1.62 1.52
C LEU A 75 1.18 0.27 1.26
N ALA A 76 0.54 -0.36 2.25
CA ALA A 76 -0.19 -1.61 2.06
C ALA A 76 -1.33 -1.47 1.04
N LYS A 77 -2.07 -0.34 1.06
CA LYS A 77 -3.09 -0.03 0.05
C LYS A 77 -2.47 0.10 -1.35
N LEU A 78 -1.33 0.77 -1.47
CA LEU A 78 -0.61 0.92 -2.74
C LEU A 78 -0.09 -0.43 -3.28
N VAL A 79 0.51 -1.25 -2.42
CA VAL A 79 1.02 -2.58 -2.77
C VAL A 79 -0.12 -3.52 -3.18
N SER A 80 -1.26 -3.46 -2.49
CA SER A 80 -2.44 -4.24 -2.84
C SER A 80 -3.02 -3.83 -4.21
N ALA A 81 -2.98 -2.54 -4.55
CA ALA A 81 -3.38 -2.06 -5.86
C ALA A 81 -2.43 -2.54 -6.97
N GLU A 82 -1.11 -2.58 -6.74
CA GLU A 82 -0.17 -3.19 -7.68
C GLU A 82 -0.49 -4.69 -7.89
N ALA A 83 -0.82 -5.41 -6.82
CA ALA A 83 -1.21 -6.82 -6.92
C ALA A 83 -2.43 -7.02 -7.83
N GLU A 84 -3.41 -6.10 -7.83
CA GLU A 84 -4.55 -6.15 -8.77
C GLU A 84 -4.11 -5.97 -10.23
N LEU A 85 -3.14 -5.10 -10.48
CA LEU A 85 -2.56 -4.91 -11.81
C LEU A 85 -1.76 -6.13 -12.28
N LEU A 86 -0.98 -6.73 -11.39
CA LEU A 86 -0.21 -7.94 -11.67
C LEU A 86 -1.12 -9.15 -11.94
N GLN A 87 -2.24 -9.24 -11.22
CA GLN A 87 -3.26 -10.25 -11.47
C GLN A 87 -3.87 -10.11 -12.88
N GLN A 88 -4.10 -8.87 -13.35
CA GLN A 88 -4.55 -8.62 -14.72
C GLN A 88 -3.51 -9.05 -15.78
N ARG A 89 -2.22 -9.06 -15.44
CA ARG A 89 -1.14 -9.60 -16.29
C ARG A 89 -1.00 -11.12 -16.24
N GLY A 90 -1.64 -11.76 -15.27
CA GLY A 90 -1.48 -13.20 -15.02
C GLY A 90 -0.19 -13.57 -14.28
N ASP A 91 0.49 -12.62 -13.64
CA ASP A 91 1.71 -12.89 -12.85
C ASP A 91 1.34 -13.27 -11.41
N THR A 92 0.90 -14.52 -11.21
CA THR A 92 0.38 -15.00 -9.92
C THR A 92 1.45 -15.04 -8.82
N GLU A 93 2.71 -15.32 -9.18
CA GLU A 93 3.83 -15.32 -8.22
C GLU A 93 4.05 -13.92 -7.66
N ALA A 94 4.09 -12.90 -8.53
CA ALA A 94 4.22 -11.52 -8.09
C ALA A 94 3.01 -11.07 -7.25
N VAL A 95 1.79 -11.49 -7.61
CA VAL A 95 0.57 -11.22 -6.82
C VAL A 95 0.71 -11.74 -5.40
N ALA A 96 1.06 -13.02 -5.22
CA ALA A 96 1.20 -13.63 -3.90
C ALA A 96 2.28 -12.91 -3.07
N HIS A 97 3.41 -12.58 -3.69
CA HIS A 97 4.47 -11.83 -3.03
C HIS A 97 4.01 -10.43 -2.57
N ARG A 98 3.30 -9.68 -3.42
CA ARG A 98 2.77 -8.35 -3.06
C ARG A 98 1.71 -8.42 -1.96
N LEU A 99 0.78 -9.36 -2.05
CA LEU A 99 -0.25 -9.52 -1.02
C LEU A 99 0.36 -9.97 0.32
N GLY A 100 1.38 -10.83 0.30
CA GLY A 100 2.13 -11.20 1.50
C GLY A 100 2.81 -10.00 2.16
N HIS A 101 3.45 -9.14 1.36
CA HIS A 101 4.09 -7.92 1.86
C HIS A 101 3.06 -6.92 2.42
N ALA A 102 1.96 -6.68 1.70
CA ALA A 102 0.86 -5.83 2.17
C ALA A 102 0.28 -6.33 3.50
N LEU A 103 0.08 -7.64 3.65
CA LEU A 103 -0.40 -8.25 4.88
C LEU A 103 0.57 -8.01 6.05
N ALA A 104 1.88 -8.19 5.82
CA ALA A 104 2.89 -7.96 6.84
C ALA A 104 2.96 -6.48 7.28
N LEU A 105 2.80 -5.54 6.34
CA LEU A 105 2.72 -4.11 6.64
C LEU A 105 1.50 -3.76 7.50
N LEU A 106 0.34 -4.34 7.22
CA LEU A 106 -0.88 -4.12 8.01
C LEU A 106 -0.76 -4.66 9.43
N GLN A 107 -0.14 -5.83 9.59
CA GLN A 107 0.15 -6.40 10.91
C GLN A 107 1.06 -5.46 11.72
N GLU A 108 2.09 -4.91 11.07
CA GLU A 108 3.01 -3.99 11.73
C GLU A 108 2.35 -2.64 12.06
N ALA A 109 1.47 -2.14 11.20
CA ALA A 109 0.64 -0.97 11.50
C ALA A 109 -0.26 -1.21 12.72
N GLN A 110 -0.86 -2.41 12.83
CA GLN A 110 -1.71 -2.78 13.96
C GLN A 110 -0.91 -2.91 15.26
N ARG A 111 0.27 -3.53 15.23
CA ARG A 111 1.16 -3.65 16.42
C ARG A 111 1.56 -2.29 17.00
N ARG A 112 1.71 -1.28 16.15
CA ARG A 112 2.13 0.08 16.55
C ARG A 112 0.98 0.95 17.05
N ARG A 113 -0.27 0.57 16.79
CA ARG A 113 -1.44 1.29 17.32
C ARG A 113 -1.80 0.75 18.70
N LYS A 114 -2.18 1.65 19.61
CA LYS A 114 -2.69 1.29 20.95
C LYS A 114 -4.08 0.67 20.88
N ASN A 115 -4.89 1.09 19.90
CA ASN A 115 -6.25 0.60 19.68
C ASN A 115 -6.38 0.05 18.25
N PRO A 116 -6.93 -1.17 18.08
CA PRO A 116 -7.27 -1.69 16.77
C PRO A 116 -8.30 -0.79 16.08
N GLU A 117 -8.15 -0.65 14.77
CA GLU A 117 -9.06 0.14 13.95
C GLU A 117 -9.86 -0.80 13.04
N PRO A 118 -11.21 -0.78 13.08
CA PRO A 118 -12.04 -1.71 12.33
C PRO A 118 -11.74 -1.74 10.83
N GLU A 119 -11.50 -0.57 10.22
CA GLU A 119 -11.14 -0.46 8.78
C GLU A 119 -9.83 -1.21 8.48
N THR A 120 -8.84 -1.13 9.37
CA THR A 120 -7.56 -1.83 9.21
C THR A 120 -7.74 -3.34 9.33
N GLU A 121 -8.60 -3.80 10.26
CA GLU A 121 -8.90 -5.22 10.44
C GLU A 121 -9.69 -5.81 9.26
N GLU A 122 -10.64 -5.05 8.72
CA GLU A 122 -11.36 -5.42 7.51
C GLU A 122 -10.41 -5.53 6.32
N PHE A 123 -9.54 -4.53 6.12
CA PHE A 123 -8.59 -4.57 5.02
C PHE A 123 -7.56 -5.71 5.18
N LEU A 124 -7.11 -5.98 6.41
CA LEU A 124 -6.24 -7.11 6.71
C LEU A 124 -6.90 -8.45 6.35
N ARG A 125 -8.20 -8.60 6.64
CA ARG A 125 -8.97 -9.79 6.25
C ARG A 125 -9.09 -9.91 4.72
N ASP A 126 -9.43 -8.84 4.03
CA ASP A 126 -9.52 -8.84 2.56
C ASP A 126 -8.20 -9.27 1.90
N VAL A 127 -7.08 -8.66 2.31
CA VAL A 127 -5.74 -9.00 1.76
C VAL A 127 -5.39 -10.46 2.04
N ARG A 128 -5.72 -10.98 3.23
CA ARG A 128 -5.51 -12.39 3.58
C ARG A 128 -6.33 -13.32 2.70
N ASP A 129 -7.60 -13.03 2.49
CA ASP A 129 -8.49 -13.86 1.67
C ASP A 129 -8.08 -13.82 0.19
N ARG A 130 -7.58 -12.68 -0.29
CA ARG A 130 -6.99 -12.57 -1.63
C ARG A 130 -5.70 -13.37 -1.75
N LEU A 131 -4.80 -13.29 -0.76
CA LEU A 131 -3.56 -14.06 -0.75
C LEU A 131 -3.82 -15.57 -0.76
N ALA A 132 -4.84 -16.04 -0.04
CA ALA A 132 -5.23 -17.45 -0.04
C ALA A 132 -5.75 -17.96 -1.40
N ARG A 133 -6.07 -17.05 -2.33
CA ARG A 133 -6.60 -17.34 -3.68
C ARG A 133 -5.61 -17.00 -4.80
N ALA A 134 -4.47 -16.39 -4.48
CA ALA A 134 -3.42 -16.02 -5.43
C ALA A 134 -2.55 -17.23 -5.80
#